data_AF-A0A662CZG5-F1
#
_entry.id   AF-A0A662CZG5-F1
#
_cell.length_a   1.000
_cell.length_b   1.000
_cell.length_c   1.000
_cell.angle_alpha   90.00
_cell.angle_beta   90.00
_cell.angle_gamma   90.00
#
_symmetry.space_group_name_H-M   'P 1'
#
loop_
_entity.id
_entity.type
_entity.pdbx_description
1 polymer ?
#
loop_
_entity_poly.entity_id
_entity_poly.type
_entity_poly.pdbx_seq_one_letter_code
_entity_poly.pdbx_strand_id
1 'polypeptide(L)'
;MTSNVEKRQITKVFLGFLVLVISFSLVSFSLYAQQAEQVKEVFQKLKWREIGPAVPGGRTVDIEAVEDKPWIIYAAVGPSGVWKSTNDGTTWEPIFYKEETVSVGDIAVAPSHPEIIWVGTGEATCRNSVTIGNGVYKSKNGGKKWQHMGLEETRHISRIVIN
;
A
#
# COMPACT_ATOMS: atom_id res chain seq x y z
N MET A 1 22.58 -72.40 9.73
CA MET A 1 21.20 -72.41 10.28
C MET A 1 21.18 -71.44 11.45
N THR A 2 20.64 -70.22 11.28
CA THR A 2 20.47 -69.30 12.41
C THR A 2 19.45 -69.84 13.39
N SER A 3 19.75 -69.75 14.69
CA SER A 3 18.91 -70.36 15.72
C SER A 3 17.55 -69.67 15.79
N ASN A 4 16.49 -70.39 16.17
CA ASN A 4 15.14 -69.81 16.30
C ASN A 4 15.08 -68.64 17.31
N VAL A 5 16.07 -68.54 18.20
CA VAL A 5 16.22 -67.44 19.16
C VAL A 5 16.72 -66.16 18.49
N GLU A 6 17.72 -66.26 17.60
CA GLU A 6 18.22 -65.10 16.82
C GLU A 6 17.15 -64.53 15.90
N LYS A 7 16.38 -65.40 15.21
CA LYS A 7 15.28 -64.95 14.34
C LYS A 7 14.23 -64.16 15.12
N ARG A 8 13.87 -64.61 16.32
CA ARG A 8 12.92 -63.91 17.20
C ARG A 8 13.45 -62.56 17.70
N GLN A 9 14.75 -62.45 17.98
CA GLN A 9 15.37 -61.17 18.37
C GLN A 9 15.38 -60.17 17.20
N ILE A 10 15.76 -60.63 15.99
CA ILE A 10 15.74 -59.81 14.78
C ILE A 10 14.32 -59.32 14.46
N THR A 11 13.29 -60.19 14.57
CA THR A 11 11.90 -59.79 14.36
C THR A 11 11.44 -58.74 15.38
N LYS A 12 11.82 -58.85 16.66
CA LYS A 12 11.46 -57.86 17.69
C LYS A 12 12.12 -56.50 17.44
N VAL A 13 13.40 -56.48 17.05
CA VAL A 13 14.12 -55.24 16.72
C VAL A 13 13.52 -54.59 15.48
N PHE A 14 13.19 -55.38 14.44
CA PHE A 14 12.56 -54.87 13.23
C PHE A 14 11.16 -54.32 13.49
N LEU A 15 10.34 -55.00 14.30
CA LEU A 15 9.01 -54.52 14.70
C LEU A 15 9.11 -53.23 15.53
N GLY A 16 10.09 -53.15 16.44
CA GLY A 16 10.36 -51.94 17.22
C GLY A 16 10.78 -50.76 16.35
N PHE A 17 11.66 -50.99 15.37
CA PHE A 17 12.06 -49.97 14.40
C PHE A 17 10.89 -49.52 13.53
N LEU A 18 10.05 -50.45 13.06
CA LEU A 18 8.86 -50.14 12.28
C LEU A 18 7.86 -49.29 13.07
N VAL A 19 7.61 -49.62 14.34
CA VAL A 19 6.74 -48.83 15.24
C VAL A 19 7.30 -47.42 15.48
N LEU A 20 8.63 -47.30 15.57
CA LEU A 20 9.30 -46.01 15.76
C LEU A 20 9.23 -45.14 14.50
N VAL A 21 9.41 -45.73 13.31
CA VAL A 21 9.23 -45.05 12.02
C VAL A 21 7.77 -44.61 11.80
N ILE A 22 6.80 -45.47 12.15
CA ILE A 22 5.37 -45.13 12.07
C ILE A 22 5.04 -44.01 13.06
N SER A 23 5.51 -44.08 14.30
CA SER A 23 5.31 -43.02 15.30
C SER A 23 5.94 -41.70 14.86
N PHE A 24 7.16 -41.73 14.32
CA PHE A 24 7.84 -40.54 13.82
C PHE A 24 7.11 -39.92 12.62
N SER A 25 6.57 -40.75 11.73
CA SER A 25 5.75 -40.31 10.59
C SER A 25 4.42 -39.68 11.03
N LEU A 26 3.75 -40.25 12.03
CA LEU A 26 2.49 -39.73 12.59
C LEU A 26 2.68 -38.40 13.35
N VAL A 27 3.80 -38.25 14.08
CA VAL A 27 4.17 -36.98 14.74
C VAL A 27 4.51 -35.89 13.71
N SER A 28 5.18 -36.26 12.61
CA SER A 28 5.52 -35.32 11.53
C SER A 28 4.27 -34.78 10.80
N PHE A 29 3.20 -35.58 10.72
CA PHE A 29 1.92 -35.15 10.14
C PHE A 29 1.21 -34.08 10.99
N SER A 30 1.37 -34.13 12.31
CA SER A 30 0.77 -33.15 13.24
C SER A 30 1.49 -31.78 13.21
N LEU A 31 2.75 -31.73 12.76
CA LEU A 31 3.50 -30.48 12.59
C LEU A 31 3.12 -29.71 11.31
N TYR A 32 2.44 -30.34 10.36
CA TYR A 32 2.05 -29.70 9.09
C TYR A 32 0.68 -29.01 9.13
N ALA A 33 -0.08 -29.16 10.23
CA ALA A 33 -1.51 -28.83 10.28
C ALA A 33 -1.87 -27.45 10.85
N GLN A 34 -0.93 -26.51 10.97
CA GLN A 34 -1.26 -25.09 11.10
C GLN A 34 -0.85 -24.38 9.80
N GLN A 35 -1.53 -24.73 8.71
CA GLN A 35 -1.37 -24.04 7.44
C GLN A 35 -1.91 -22.62 7.56
N ALA A 36 -1.08 -21.62 7.24
CA ALA A 36 -1.44 -20.20 7.19
C ALA A 36 -2.71 -19.92 6.35
N GLU A 37 -3.10 -20.85 5.46
CA GLU A 37 -4.31 -20.81 4.64
C GLU A 37 -5.60 -20.69 5.49
N GLN A 38 -5.70 -21.34 6.66
CA GLN A 38 -6.89 -21.23 7.52
C GLN A 38 -7.09 -19.83 8.11
N VAL A 39 -6.00 -19.08 8.34
CA VAL A 39 -6.06 -17.72 8.89
C VAL A 39 -6.19 -16.68 7.78
N LYS A 40 -5.72 -16.99 6.57
CA LYS A 40 -5.84 -16.14 5.37
C LYS A 40 -7.30 -15.78 5.06
N GLU A 41 -8.23 -16.73 5.15
CA GLU A 41 -9.67 -16.45 4.98
C GLU A 41 -10.23 -15.50 6.03
N VAL A 42 -9.69 -15.52 7.25
CA VAL A 42 -10.09 -14.62 8.33
C VAL A 42 -9.57 -13.20 8.05
N PHE A 43 -8.30 -13.07 7.64
CA PHE A 43 -7.71 -11.77 7.32
C PHE A 43 -8.32 -11.13 6.07
N GLN A 44 -8.72 -11.91 5.06
CA GLN A 44 -9.40 -11.40 3.86
C GLN A 44 -10.77 -10.77 4.17
N LYS A 45 -11.42 -11.15 5.26
CA LYS A 45 -12.70 -10.58 5.70
C LYS A 45 -12.52 -9.28 6.49
N LEU A 46 -11.30 -8.98 6.95
CA LEU A 46 -11.03 -7.73 7.64
C LEU A 46 -11.06 -6.58 6.63
N LYS A 47 -11.79 -5.53 6.99
CA LYS A 47 -11.82 -4.28 6.22
C LYS A 47 -10.99 -3.25 6.96
N TRP A 48 -10.09 -2.60 6.22
CA TRP A 48 -9.46 -1.38 6.70
C TRP A 48 -10.54 -0.33 6.91
N ARG A 49 -10.53 0.29 8.08
CA ARG A 49 -11.33 1.47 8.38
C ARG A 49 -10.42 2.52 8.96
N GLU A 50 -10.68 3.76 8.63
CA GLU A 50 -10.03 4.87 9.29
C GLU A 50 -10.47 4.89 10.77
N ILE A 51 -9.52 5.10 11.67
CA ILE A 51 -9.78 5.25 13.11
C ILE A 51 -9.71 6.72 13.56
N GLY A 52 -9.50 7.64 12.61
CA GLY A 52 -9.35 9.08 12.86
C GLY A 52 -7.99 9.44 13.47
N PRO A 53 -7.63 10.73 13.45
CA PRO A 53 -8.19 11.70 14.39
C PRO A 53 -9.52 12.31 13.94
N ALA A 54 -10.36 12.74 14.89
CA ALA A 54 -11.66 13.37 14.63
C ALA A 54 -11.57 14.67 13.80
N VAL A 55 -10.38 15.27 13.72
CA VAL A 55 -10.04 16.37 12.82
C VAL A 55 -8.79 15.93 12.04
N PRO A 56 -8.87 15.65 10.73
CA PRO A 56 -7.69 15.38 9.94
C PRO A 56 -6.79 16.61 9.93
N GLY A 57 -5.55 16.43 10.38
CA GLY A 57 -4.52 17.45 10.41
C GLY A 57 -3.40 17.08 9.44
N GLY A 58 -2.77 18.07 8.84
CA GLY A 58 -1.71 17.89 7.87
C GLY A 58 -1.31 19.23 7.29
N ARG A 59 -0.21 19.25 6.54
CA ARG A 59 0.20 20.44 5.81
C ARG A 59 -0.34 20.37 4.40
N THR A 60 -1.39 21.13 4.14
CA THR A 60 -1.85 21.39 2.79
C THR A 60 -0.91 22.40 2.16
N VAL A 61 -0.23 21.99 1.09
CA VAL A 61 0.71 22.85 0.36
C VAL A 61 -0.01 23.64 -0.73
N ASP A 62 -1.11 23.09 -1.24
CA ASP A 62 -1.86 23.68 -2.34
C ASP A 62 -3.31 23.12 -2.42
N ILE A 63 -4.23 23.92 -2.95
CA ILE A 63 -5.65 23.58 -3.10
C ILE A 63 -6.14 24.11 -4.45
N GLU A 64 -6.78 23.25 -5.22
CA GLU A 64 -7.36 23.58 -6.52
C GLU A 64 -8.86 23.25 -6.54
N ALA A 65 -9.68 24.16 -7.06
CA ALA A 65 -11.10 23.95 -7.27
C ALA A 65 -11.41 24.02 -8.76
N VAL A 66 -12.30 23.15 -9.24
CA VAL A 66 -12.71 23.18 -10.66
C VAL A 66 -13.62 24.39 -10.89
N GLU A 67 -13.23 25.32 -11.76
CA GLU A 67 -13.96 26.58 -12.00
C GLU A 67 -15.44 26.37 -12.32
N ASP A 68 -15.76 25.47 -13.26
CA ASP A 68 -17.15 25.17 -13.65
C ASP A 68 -17.93 24.36 -12.60
N LYS A 69 -17.24 23.72 -11.65
CA LYS A 69 -17.80 22.79 -10.65
C LYS A 69 -17.06 22.94 -9.32
N PRO A 70 -17.23 24.06 -8.61
CA PRO A 70 -16.40 24.41 -7.46
C PRO A 70 -16.55 23.44 -6.27
N TRP A 71 -17.60 22.60 -6.25
CA TRP A 71 -17.76 21.51 -5.29
C TRP A 71 -16.78 20.35 -5.51
N ILE A 72 -16.05 20.34 -6.64
CA ILE A 72 -14.93 19.43 -6.89
C ILE A 72 -13.64 20.15 -6.48
N ILE A 73 -13.03 19.66 -5.41
CA ILE A 73 -11.87 20.28 -4.77
C ILE A 73 -10.75 19.24 -4.68
N TYR A 74 -9.53 19.66 -4.96
CA TYR A 74 -8.31 18.88 -4.81
C TYR A 74 -7.43 19.54 -3.76
N ALA A 75 -6.87 18.74 -2.86
CA ALA A 75 -5.94 19.20 -1.84
C ALA A 75 -4.64 18.41 -1.94
N ALA A 76 -3.53 19.12 -2.13
CA ALA A 76 -2.18 18.57 -2.07
C ALA A 76 -1.65 18.65 -0.65
N VAL A 77 -1.24 17.52 -0.09
CA VAL A 77 -0.79 17.42 1.30
C VAL A 77 0.61 16.85 1.33
N GLY A 78 1.57 17.62 1.84
CA GLY A 78 2.95 17.19 2.05
C GLY A 78 3.12 16.73 3.50
N PRO A 79 3.29 15.44 3.83
CA PRO A 79 3.41 14.21 3.02
C PRO A 79 2.21 13.25 3.21
N SER A 80 1.17 13.39 2.39
CA SER A 80 -0.01 12.51 2.37
C SER A 80 -0.62 12.38 0.97
N GLY A 81 0.10 12.83 -0.05
CA GLY A 81 -0.36 12.73 -1.42
C GLY A 81 -1.41 13.78 -1.79
N VAL A 82 -2.32 13.41 -2.68
CA VAL A 82 -3.42 14.27 -3.15
C VAL A 82 -4.76 13.66 -2.77
N TRP A 83 -5.64 14.51 -2.27
CA TRP A 83 -7.00 14.18 -1.87
C TRP A 83 -8.00 14.92 -2.76
N LYS A 84 -9.13 14.27 -3.03
CA LYS A 84 -10.22 14.83 -3.83
C LYS A 84 -11.52 14.81 -3.04
N SER A 85 -12.24 15.92 -3.07
CA SER A 85 -13.64 16.01 -2.68
C SER A 85 -14.51 16.26 -3.90
N THR A 86 -15.73 15.73 -3.87
CA THR A 86 -16.77 15.97 -4.89
C THR A 86 -18.06 16.49 -4.27
N ASN A 87 -18.03 16.81 -2.97
CA ASN A 87 -19.16 17.25 -2.18
C ASN A 87 -18.77 18.42 -1.27
N ASP A 88 -18.13 19.43 -1.87
CA ASP A 88 -17.85 20.72 -1.25
C ASP A 88 -16.96 20.60 0.02
N GLY A 89 -16.00 19.67 -0.02
CA GLY A 89 -15.06 19.44 1.08
C GLY A 89 -15.62 18.63 2.25
N THR A 90 -16.85 18.11 2.15
CA THR A 90 -17.48 17.32 3.23
C THR A 90 -16.78 15.98 3.44
N THR A 91 -16.44 15.27 2.35
CA THR A 91 -15.67 14.03 2.39
C THR A 91 -14.55 14.06 1.36
N TRP A 92 -13.47 13.33 1.64
CA TRP A 92 -12.26 13.31 0.82
C TRP A 92 -11.83 11.87 0.53
N GLU A 93 -11.40 11.63 -0.70
CA GLU A 93 -10.81 10.37 -1.14
C GLU A 93 -9.36 10.59 -1.59
N PRO A 94 -8.40 9.75 -1.19
CA PRO A 94 -7.03 9.86 -1.66
C PRO A 94 -6.95 9.40 -3.11
N ILE A 95 -6.40 10.24 -3.98
CA ILE A 95 -6.25 9.96 -5.42
C ILE A 95 -4.79 9.81 -5.86
N PHE A 96 -3.83 10.26 -5.06
CA PHE A 96 -2.39 10.06 -5.27
C PHE A 96 -1.80 9.59 -3.94
N TYR A 97 -1.54 8.30 -3.80
CA TYR A 97 -1.07 7.69 -2.55
C TYR A 97 -0.42 6.30 -2.72
N LYS A 98 -0.48 5.74 -3.93
CA LYS A 98 0.08 4.42 -4.28
C LYS A 98 1.34 4.53 -5.13
N GLU A 99 1.66 5.74 -5.54
CA GLU A 99 2.82 6.12 -6.33
C GLU A 99 4.08 6.00 -5.47
N GLU A 100 5.24 6.00 -6.13
CA GLU A 100 6.53 5.74 -5.46
C GLU A 100 6.85 6.75 -4.35
N THR A 101 6.23 7.92 -4.39
CA THR A 101 6.28 8.92 -3.32
C THR A 101 4.89 9.45 -3.02
N VAL A 102 4.68 9.80 -1.76
CA VAL A 102 3.50 10.55 -1.26
C VAL A 102 3.87 11.99 -0.92
N SER A 103 5.13 12.38 -1.16
CA SER A 103 5.60 13.73 -0.97
C SER A 103 5.10 14.61 -2.12
N VAL A 104 4.21 15.55 -1.81
CA VAL A 104 3.64 16.47 -2.79
C VAL A 104 4.11 17.88 -2.48
N GLY A 105 4.54 18.59 -3.53
CA GLY A 105 4.92 19.99 -3.48
C GLY A 105 3.85 20.91 -4.08
N ASP A 106 3.08 20.42 -5.08
CA ASP A 106 2.11 21.24 -5.81
C ASP A 106 1.11 20.37 -6.60
N ILE A 107 -0.07 20.91 -6.90
CA ILE A 107 -1.06 20.32 -7.81
C ILE A 107 -1.55 21.36 -8.82
N ALA A 108 -1.77 20.97 -10.07
CA ALA A 108 -2.43 21.83 -11.04
C ALA A 108 -3.53 21.09 -11.78
N VAL A 109 -4.71 21.69 -11.88
CA VAL A 109 -5.86 21.16 -12.63
C VAL A 109 -6.02 21.98 -13.91
N ALA A 110 -6.10 21.31 -15.06
CA ALA A 110 -6.23 22.02 -16.33
C ALA A 110 -7.63 22.67 -16.44
N PRO A 111 -7.76 24.00 -16.62
CA PRO A 111 -9.07 24.65 -16.69
C PRO A 111 -9.91 24.14 -17.87
N SER A 112 -9.27 23.90 -19.02
CA SER A 112 -9.96 23.42 -20.22
C SER A 112 -10.50 21.99 -20.11
N HIS A 113 -9.86 21.14 -19.31
CA HIS A 113 -10.19 19.73 -19.16
C HIS A 113 -9.84 19.27 -17.73
N PRO A 114 -10.72 19.47 -16.73
CA PRO A 114 -10.42 19.21 -15.32
C PRO A 114 -10.10 17.75 -14.93
N GLU A 115 -10.24 16.81 -15.86
CA GLU A 115 -9.75 15.43 -15.72
C GLU A 115 -8.22 15.33 -15.91
N ILE A 116 -7.60 16.34 -16.51
CA ILE A 116 -6.15 16.46 -16.64
C ILE A 116 -5.61 17.17 -15.40
N ILE A 117 -4.82 16.43 -14.63
CA ILE A 117 -4.24 16.90 -13.37
C ILE A 117 -2.75 16.62 -13.42
N TRP A 118 -1.97 17.56 -12.91
CA TRP A 118 -0.53 17.42 -12.73
C TRP A 118 -0.19 17.51 -11.25
N VAL A 119 0.79 16.72 -10.82
CA VAL A 119 1.30 16.71 -9.45
C VAL A 119 2.80 16.86 -9.50
N GLY A 120 3.30 17.89 -8.82
CA GLY A 120 4.70 18.09 -8.54
C GLY A 120 5.03 17.40 -7.22
N THR A 121 5.96 16.45 -7.24
CA THR A 121 6.35 15.77 -6.00
C THR A 121 7.48 16.50 -5.29
N GLY A 122 7.59 16.26 -3.98
CA GLY A 122 8.61 16.86 -3.14
C GLY A 122 8.16 18.12 -2.45
N GLU A 123 8.04 18.04 -1.13
CA GLU A 123 7.61 19.13 -0.27
C GLU A 123 8.49 20.37 -0.45
N ALA A 124 7.93 21.47 -0.94
CA ALA A 124 8.67 22.71 -1.19
C ALA A 124 8.80 23.62 0.06
N THR A 125 7.96 23.42 1.08
CA THR A 125 8.04 24.19 2.32
C THR A 125 9.06 23.58 3.28
N CYS A 126 10.32 24.04 3.24
CA CYS A 126 11.35 23.60 4.17
C CYS A 126 11.05 24.05 5.61
N ARG A 127 10.35 23.21 6.39
CA ARG A 127 10.10 23.45 7.84
C ARG A 127 10.35 22.18 8.63
N ASN A 128 11.42 22.17 9.42
CA ASN A 128 11.89 21.08 10.31
C ASN A 128 12.23 19.75 9.61
N SER A 129 11.28 19.17 8.87
CA SER A 129 11.43 17.94 8.08
C SER A 129 10.63 18.07 6.79
N VAL A 130 11.27 17.74 5.67
CA VAL A 130 10.65 17.64 4.34
C VAL A 130 11.10 16.36 3.68
N THR A 131 10.19 15.77 2.91
CA THR A 131 10.43 14.56 2.14
C THR A 131 10.68 14.96 0.70
N ILE A 132 11.74 14.41 0.11
CA ILE A 132 12.00 14.59 -1.32
C ILE A 132 10.93 13.85 -2.15
N GLY A 133 10.66 14.39 -3.32
CA GLY A 133 9.88 13.76 -4.38
C GLY A 133 10.78 13.07 -5.39
N ASN A 134 10.15 12.54 -6.43
CA ASN A 134 10.80 11.87 -7.56
C ASN A 134 10.30 12.41 -8.92
N GLY A 135 9.87 13.68 -8.98
CA GLY A 135 9.52 14.35 -10.23
C GLY A 135 8.03 14.65 -10.39
N VAL A 136 7.54 14.63 -11.63
CA VAL A 136 6.18 15.05 -11.98
C VAL A 136 5.32 13.86 -12.36
N TYR A 137 4.05 13.91 -11.96
CA TYR A 137 3.03 12.97 -12.41
C TYR A 137 1.91 13.68 -13.15
N LYS A 138 1.30 12.97 -14.10
CA LYS A 138 0.13 13.42 -14.85
C LYS A 138 -0.99 12.39 -14.77
N SER A 139 -2.20 12.86 -14.50
CA SER A 139 -3.44 12.11 -14.72
C SER A 139 -4.20 12.71 -15.91
N LYS A 140 -4.96 11.86 -16.61
CA LYS A 140 -5.92 12.26 -17.66
C LYS A 140 -7.34 11.78 -17.36
N ASN A 141 -7.57 11.30 -16.14
CA ASN A 141 -8.83 10.70 -15.70
C ASN A 141 -9.16 11.05 -14.25
N GLY A 142 -8.83 12.28 -13.87
CA GLY A 142 -9.29 12.88 -12.62
C GLY A 142 -8.63 12.26 -11.39
N GLY A 143 -7.40 11.75 -11.54
CA GLY A 143 -6.61 11.14 -10.48
C GLY A 143 -6.78 9.63 -10.33
N LYS A 144 -7.51 8.94 -11.22
CA LYS A 144 -7.70 7.48 -11.12
C LYS A 144 -6.45 6.69 -11.52
N LYS A 145 -5.66 7.23 -12.44
CA LYS A 145 -4.36 6.69 -12.86
C LYS A 145 -3.38 7.83 -13.08
N TRP A 146 -2.12 7.56 -12.76
CA TRP A 146 -1.02 8.49 -12.89
C TRP A 146 0.05 7.92 -13.80
N GLN A 147 0.61 8.80 -14.62
CA GLN A 147 1.80 8.54 -15.44
C GLN A 147 2.92 9.41 -14.88
N HIS A 148 4.06 8.79 -14.61
CA HIS A 148 5.28 9.51 -14.25
C HIS A 148 5.88 10.17 -15.49
N MET A 149 6.28 11.43 -15.35
CA MET A 149 6.66 12.31 -16.46
C MET A 149 8.13 12.75 -16.39
N GLY A 150 8.91 12.22 -15.44
CA GLY A 150 10.32 12.54 -15.24
C GLY A 150 10.55 13.69 -14.25
N LEU A 151 11.74 14.29 -14.32
CA LEU A 151 12.26 15.31 -13.37
C LEU A 151 12.63 14.74 -11.99
N GLU A 152 13.11 13.50 -11.98
CA GLU A 152 13.45 12.73 -10.78
C GLU A 152 14.45 13.46 -9.90
N GLU A 153 15.47 14.05 -10.51
CA GLU A 153 16.54 14.76 -9.82
C GLU A 153 16.15 16.15 -9.32
N THR A 154 14.96 16.67 -9.70
CA THR A 154 14.49 17.97 -9.20
C THR A 154 14.16 17.93 -7.72
N ARG A 155 13.71 16.77 -7.21
CA ARG A 155 13.40 16.46 -5.79
C ARG A 155 12.33 17.31 -5.11
N HIS A 156 12.17 18.59 -5.46
CA HIS A 156 11.20 19.51 -4.90
C HIS A 156 10.58 20.34 -6.02
N ILE A 157 9.31 20.11 -6.29
CA ILE A 157 8.56 20.86 -7.30
C ILE A 157 7.56 21.74 -6.58
N SER A 158 7.86 23.04 -6.52
CA SER A 158 7.12 24.01 -5.72
C SER A 158 5.94 24.65 -6.44
N ARG A 159 5.85 24.49 -7.75
CA ARG A 159 4.78 25.06 -8.58
C ARG A 159 4.72 24.43 -9.96
N ILE A 160 3.51 24.19 -10.42
CA ILE A 160 3.10 23.82 -11.77
C ILE A 160 2.03 24.83 -12.19
N VAL A 161 2.16 25.38 -13.40
CA VAL A 161 1.16 26.31 -13.94
C VAL A 161 0.71 25.76 -15.29
N ILE A 162 -0.60 25.81 -15.52
CA ILE A 162 -1.24 25.44 -16.79
C ILE A 162 -1.90 26.70 -17.33
N ASN A 163 -1.55 27.08 -18.56
CA ASN A 163 -2.09 28.27 -19.25
C ASN A 163 -3.12 27.88 -20.31
#